data_AF-A0A9D1CW53-F1
#
_entry.id   AF-A0A9D1CW53-F1
#
_cell.length_a   1.000
_cell.length_b   1.000
_cell.length_c   1.000
_cell.angle_alpha   90.00
_cell.angle_beta   90.00
_cell.angle_gamma   90.00
#
_symmetry.space_group_name_H-M   'P 1'
#
loop_
_entity.id
_entity.type
_entity.pdbx_description
1 polymer ?
#
loop_
_entity_poly.entity_id
_entity_poly.type
_entity_poly.pdbx_seq_one_letter_code
_entity_poly.pdbx_strand_id
1 'polypeptide(L)'
;MRRCNPPVGTEELAHLEMIGAIVYQLTRDLTPEQIKEAGFDAYFVDHTTGIYPSSAAGVPFTAAYLQSKGDVITDLHEDMAAEQKARTTYDNILRFTDDPDVIDPIRFLRAREVVHYQRFGEGLRITTDKLNSKNFYAFNPSFDRCDKKEKCEKKAEEKGMDREKKWDCEKMSDFNKMPDCNKR
;
A
#
# COMPACT_ATOMS: atom_id res chain seq x y z
N MET A 1 -11.52 5.54 -11.18
CA MET A 1 -10.21 5.62 -10.49
C MET A 1 -9.18 6.32 -11.37
N ARG A 2 -8.77 7.56 -11.08
CA ARG A 2 -7.49 8.10 -11.56
C ARG A 2 -6.90 8.97 -10.44
N ARG A 3 -5.64 8.69 -10.07
CA ARG A 3 -4.70 9.52 -9.27
C ARG A 3 -4.85 9.57 -7.75
N CYS A 4 -4.63 8.46 -7.05
CA CYS A 4 -4.20 8.55 -5.63
C CYS A 4 -2.94 7.73 -5.27
N ASN A 5 -2.55 6.70 -6.03
CA ASN A 5 -1.42 5.82 -5.63
C ASN A 5 -0.11 5.77 -6.44
N PRO A 6 0.15 6.57 -7.51
CA PRO A 6 1.43 6.45 -8.22
C PRO A 6 2.69 7.10 -7.58
N PRO A 7 2.67 8.00 -6.57
CA PRO A 7 3.93 8.55 -6.05
C PRO A 7 4.62 7.66 -5.01
N VAL A 8 3.89 6.91 -4.17
CA VAL A 8 4.48 6.15 -3.04
C VAL A 8 5.30 4.97 -3.54
N GLY A 9 4.74 4.12 -4.41
CA GLY A 9 5.49 2.96 -4.91
C GLY A 9 6.78 3.28 -5.67
N THR A 10 6.88 4.47 -6.29
CA THR A 10 8.15 4.94 -6.87
C THR A 10 9.13 5.41 -5.78
N GLU A 11 8.63 6.03 -4.72
CA GLU A 11 9.43 6.43 -3.57
C GLU A 11 10.02 5.21 -2.84
N GLU A 12 9.26 4.11 -2.70
CA GLU A 12 9.72 2.87 -2.06
C GLU A 12 10.91 2.22 -2.79
N LEU A 13 11.03 2.42 -4.10
CA LEU A 13 12.22 1.97 -4.84
C LEU A 13 13.47 2.76 -4.43
N ALA A 14 13.32 4.05 -4.13
CA ALA A 14 14.42 4.86 -3.61
C ALA A 14 14.75 4.47 -2.16
N HIS A 15 13.75 4.10 -1.35
CA HIS A 15 13.99 3.60 0.01
C HIS A 15 14.78 2.29 -0.01
N LEU A 16 14.44 1.38 -0.94
CA LEU A 16 15.19 0.13 -1.14
C LEU A 16 16.66 0.42 -1.50
N GLU A 17 16.92 1.40 -2.37
CA GLU A 17 18.28 1.84 -2.71
C GLU A 17 19.02 2.39 -1.48
N MET A 18 18.36 3.23 -0.67
CA MET A 18 18.94 3.77 0.57
C MET A 18 19.31 2.66 1.56
N ILE A 19 18.43 1.69 1.80
CA ILE A 19 18.71 0.55 2.68
C ILE A 19 19.87 -0.29 2.14
N GLY A 20 19.87 -0.58 0.83
CA GLY A 20 20.98 -1.30 0.19
C GLY A 20 22.32 -0.58 0.34
N ALA A 21 22.32 0.74 0.23
CA ALA A 21 23.52 1.56 0.42
C ALA A 21 24.03 1.53 1.87
N ILE A 22 23.14 1.60 2.87
CA ILE A 22 23.51 1.47 4.29
C ILE A 22 24.16 0.11 4.54
N VAL A 23 23.51 -0.99 4.13
CA VAL A 23 24.05 -2.34 4.33
C VAL A 23 25.41 -2.48 3.64
N TYR A 24 25.54 -1.97 2.41
CA TYR A 24 26.81 -2.01 1.69
C TYR A 24 27.91 -1.18 2.36
N GLN A 25 27.57 -0.04 2.97
CA GLN A 25 28.51 0.77 3.75
C GLN A 25 28.98 0.04 5.00
N LEU A 26 28.09 -0.69 5.68
CA LEU A 26 28.42 -1.46 6.87
C LEU A 26 29.23 -2.73 6.58
N THR A 27 29.06 -3.32 5.39
CA THR A 27 29.68 -4.60 5.03
C THR A 27 30.90 -4.47 4.12
N ARG A 28 31.19 -3.29 3.56
CA ARG A 28 32.40 -3.10 2.77
C ARG A 28 33.64 -3.23 3.66
N ASP A 29 34.71 -3.76 3.09
CA ASP A 29 36.05 -3.77 3.70
C ASP A 29 36.16 -4.50 5.06
N LEU A 30 35.20 -5.36 5.41
CA LEU A 30 35.26 -6.20 6.61
C LEU A 30 36.44 -7.17 6.55
N THR A 31 37.20 -7.27 7.64
CA THR A 31 38.23 -8.30 7.77
C THR A 31 37.62 -9.68 8.08
N PRO A 32 38.33 -10.79 7.76
CA PRO A 32 37.88 -12.13 8.12
C PRO A 32 37.58 -12.32 9.61
N GLU A 33 38.30 -11.61 10.49
CA GLU A 33 38.08 -11.62 11.94
C GLU A 33 36.76 -10.94 12.30
N GLN A 34 36.48 -9.76 11.73
CA GLN A 34 35.23 -9.02 11.96
C GLN A 34 34.02 -9.81 11.47
N ILE A 35 34.13 -10.48 10.31
CA ILE A 35 33.07 -11.32 9.75
C ILE A 35 32.68 -12.44 10.73
N LYS A 36 33.68 -13.10 11.34
CA LYS A 36 33.46 -14.18 12.30
C LYS A 36 32.91 -13.67 13.63
N GLU A 37 33.47 -12.58 14.15
CA GLU A 37 33.05 -12.01 15.44
C GLU A 37 31.60 -11.50 15.39
N ALA A 38 31.20 -10.90 14.27
CA ALA A 38 29.84 -10.37 14.07
C ALA A 38 28.80 -11.45 13.72
N GLY A 39 29.19 -12.72 13.55
CA GLY A 39 28.29 -13.78 13.09
C GLY A 39 27.78 -13.59 11.66
N PHE A 40 28.56 -12.89 10.82
CA PHE A 40 28.25 -12.63 9.41
C PHE A 40 28.86 -13.69 8.47
N ASP A 41 29.53 -14.71 9.03
CA ASP A 41 30.24 -15.77 8.33
C ASP A 41 29.34 -16.60 7.43
N ALA A 42 28.16 -17.02 7.91
CA ALA A 42 27.21 -17.77 7.10
C ALA A 42 26.72 -16.96 5.89
N TYR A 43 26.41 -15.67 6.09
CA TYR A 43 26.03 -14.78 4.99
C TYR A 43 27.19 -14.60 4.01
N PHE A 44 28.41 -14.43 4.52
CA PHE A 44 29.60 -14.22 3.70
C PHE A 44 29.94 -15.44 2.84
N VAL A 45 29.73 -16.66 3.32
CA VAL A 45 29.95 -17.88 2.51
C VAL A 45 29.03 -17.90 1.29
N ASP A 46 27.76 -17.52 1.47
CA ASP A 46 26.77 -17.58 0.38
C ASP A 46 26.82 -16.35 -0.53
N HIS A 47 27.05 -15.16 0.02
CA HIS A 47 26.87 -13.88 -0.67
C HIS A 47 28.08 -12.95 -0.60
N THR A 48 29.16 -13.35 0.07
CA THR A 48 30.30 -12.47 0.40
C THR A 48 29.82 -11.20 1.12
N THR A 49 30.17 -10.01 0.64
CA THR A 49 29.64 -8.73 1.13
C THR A 49 28.55 -8.16 0.21
N GLY A 50 28.11 -8.94 -0.78
CA GLY A 50 27.06 -8.54 -1.73
C GLY A 50 25.71 -8.35 -1.05
N ILE A 51 24.91 -7.44 -1.59
CA ILE A 51 23.54 -7.20 -1.10
C ILE A 51 22.60 -8.27 -1.67
N TYR A 52 22.09 -9.12 -0.78
CA TYR A 52 21.09 -10.13 -1.09
C TYR A 52 19.79 -9.79 -0.34
N PRO A 53 18.64 -9.67 -1.03
CA PRO A 53 17.38 -9.35 -0.38
C PRO A 53 16.88 -10.48 0.51
N SER A 54 17.21 -10.41 1.80
CA SER A 54 16.70 -11.31 2.83
C SER A 54 16.39 -10.55 4.12
N SER A 55 15.51 -11.11 4.94
CA SER A 55 15.26 -10.60 6.29
C SER A 55 16.45 -10.84 7.22
N ALA A 56 16.47 -10.17 8.37
CA ALA A 56 17.49 -10.39 9.40
C ALA A 56 17.56 -11.85 9.91
N ALA A 57 16.51 -12.65 9.71
CA ALA A 57 16.49 -14.08 10.02
C ALA A 57 16.98 -14.96 8.86
N GLY A 58 17.49 -14.38 7.77
CA GLY A 58 17.98 -15.09 6.59
C GLY A 58 16.90 -15.54 5.60
N VAL A 59 15.62 -15.22 5.83
CA VAL A 59 14.53 -15.60 4.90
C VAL A 59 14.60 -14.75 3.62
N PRO A 60 14.74 -15.37 2.42
CA PRO A 60 14.80 -14.62 1.16
C PRO A 60 13.52 -13.85 0.86
N PHE A 61 13.65 -12.70 0.20
CA PHE A 61 12.52 -11.97 -0.34
C PHE A 61 11.76 -12.82 -1.36
N THR A 62 10.43 -12.77 -1.29
CA THR A 62 9.54 -13.48 -2.20
C THR A 62 8.33 -12.62 -2.52
N ALA A 63 7.75 -12.85 -3.71
CA ALA A 63 6.51 -12.19 -4.14
C ALA A 63 5.34 -12.46 -3.17
N ALA A 64 5.43 -13.46 -2.28
CA ALA A 64 4.42 -13.71 -1.25
C ALA A 64 4.23 -12.54 -0.27
N TYR A 65 5.22 -11.64 -0.14
CA TYR A 65 5.11 -10.43 0.68
C TYR A 65 4.35 -9.30 -0.01
N LEU A 66 4.21 -9.34 -1.34
CA LEU A 66 3.48 -8.35 -2.11
C LEU A 66 1.98 -8.66 -2.08
N GLN A 67 1.20 -7.83 -1.38
CA GLN A 67 -0.26 -7.96 -1.35
C GLN A 67 -0.90 -7.06 -2.40
N SER A 68 -1.77 -7.66 -3.23
CA SER A 68 -2.64 -6.94 -4.15
C SER A 68 -3.86 -7.82 -4.42
N LYS A 69 -5.03 -7.40 -3.97
CA LYS A 69 -6.28 -8.15 -4.06
C LYS A 69 -7.27 -7.54 -5.05
N GLY A 70 -7.01 -6.31 -5.53
CA GLY A 70 -7.87 -5.64 -6.51
C GLY A 70 -9.17 -5.10 -5.90
N ASP A 71 -9.25 -5.04 -4.58
CA ASP A 71 -10.30 -4.37 -3.82
C ASP A 71 -9.67 -3.20 -3.09
N VAL A 72 -10.13 -1.98 -3.37
CA VAL A 72 -9.48 -0.76 -2.87
C VAL A 72 -9.51 -0.65 -1.34
N ILE A 73 -10.55 -1.18 -0.68
CA ILE A 73 -10.61 -1.15 0.78
C ILE A 73 -9.54 -2.09 1.33
N THR A 74 -9.50 -3.31 0.82
CA THR A 74 -8.53 -4.33 1.22
C THR A 74 -7.09 -3.85 0.97
N ASP A 75 -6.80 -3.37 -0.23
CA ASP A 75 -5.46 -2.94 -0.63
C ASP A 75 -4.99 -1.74 0.23
N LEU A 76 -5.87 -0.77 0.55
CA LEU A 76 -5.51 0.35 1.43
C LEU A 76 -5.22 -0.08 2.88
N HIS A 77 -5.91 -1.11 3.40
CA HIS A 77 -5.59 -1.64 4.72
C HIS A 77 -4.26 -2.38 4.74
N GLU A 78 -3.95 -3.14 3.68
CA GLU A 78 -2.65 -3.80 3.50
C GLU A 78 -1.53 -2.76 3.43
N ASP A 79 -1.69 -1.70 2.63
CA ASP A 79 -0.74 -0.59 2.51
C ASP A 79 -0.50 0.07 3.88
N MET A 80 -1.57 0.43 4.62
CA MET A 80 -1.44 1.00 5.97
C MET A 80 -0.74 0.06 6.96
N ALA A 81 -1.00 -1.24 6.87
CA ALA A 81 -0.35 -2.23 7.73
C ALA A 81 1.13 -2.40 7.37
N ALA A 82 1.49 -2.32 6.08
CA ALA A 82 2.86 -2.36 5.60
C ALA A 82 3.68 -1.23 6.23
N GLU A 83 3.20 0.02 6.16
CA GLU A 83 3.97 1.17 6.66
C GLU A 83 4.13 1.13 8.18
N GLN A 84 3.15 0.60 8.92
CA GLN A 84 3.29 0.40 10.36
C GLN A 84 4.31 -0.67 10.73
N LYS A 85 4.39 -1.76 9.94
CA LYS A 85 5.39 -2.81 10.12
C LYS A 85 6.80 -2.28 9.82
N ALA A 86 6.95 -1.50 8.75
CA ALA A 86 8.21 -0.83 8.40
C ALA A 86 8.64 0.17 9.49
N ARG A 87 7.75 1.10 9.89
CA ARG A 87 7.98 2.06 10.97
C ARG A 87 8.41 1.39 12.28
N THR A 88 7.78 0.27 12.64
CA THR A 88 8.13 -0.48 13.87
C THR A 88 9.51 -1.12 13.76
N THR A 89 9.86 -1.62 12.58
CA THR A 89 11.20 -2.16 12.30
C THR A 89 12.27 -1.07 12.44
N TYR A 90 12.03 0.11 11.87
CA TYR A 90 12.94 1.26 12.02
C TYR A 90 13.06 1.74 13.46
N ASP A 91 11.97 1.77 14.24
CA ASP A 91 12.02 2.04 15.67
C ASP A 91 12.94 1.07 16.42
N ASN A 92 12.93 -0.21 16.05
CA ASN A 92 13.78 -1.22 16.68
C ASN A 92 15.26 -1.03 16.30
N ILE A 93 15.55 -0.69 15.04
CA ILE A 93 16.91 -0.35 14.60
C ILE A 93 17.44 0.86 15.37
N LEU A 94 16.65 1.93 15.51
CA LEU A 94 17.04 3.14 16.23
C LEU A 94 17.26 2.93 17.74
N ARG A 95 16.72 1.85 18.32
CA ARG A 95 17.01 1.44 19.70
C ARG A 95 18.29 0.60 19.81
N PHE A 96 18.71 -0.01 18.71
CA PHE A 96 19.79 -0.98 18.68
C PHE A 96 21.13 -0.35 18.30
N THR A 97 21.15 0.58 17.34
CA THR A 97 22.38 1.22 16.86
C THR A 97 22.64 2.57 17.52
N ASP A 98 23.91 2.90 17.69
CA ASP A 98 24.45 4.19 18.10
C ASP A 98 25.21 4.92 16.98
N ASP A 99 25.30 4.31 15.78
CA ASP A 99 26.01 4.86 14.63
C ASP A 99 25.20 5.98 13.95
N PRO A 100 25.68 7.24 13.95
CA PRO A 100 25.00 8.36 13.30
C PRO A 100 24.72 8.12 11.80
N ASP A 101 25.62 7.43 11.10
CA ASP A 101 25.53 7.19 9.65
C ASP A 101 24.42 6.16 9.32
N VAL A 102 23.98 5.38 10.31
CA VAL A 102 22.78 4.52 10.23
C VAL A 102 21.55 5.25 10.76
N ILE A 103 21.68 5.95 11.88
CA ILE A 103 20.57 6.60 12.58
C ILE A 103 19.86 7.63 11.70
N ASP A 104 20.61 8.51 11.04
CA ASP A 104 20.03 9.62 10.30
C ASP A 104 19.20 9.18 9.08
N PRO A 105 19.68 8.30 8.19
CA PRO A 105 18.84 7.80 7.11
C PRO A 105 17.66 6.96 7.63
N ILE A 106 17.81 6.19 8.71
CA ILE A 106 16.69 5.43 9.29
C ILE A 106 15.63 6.36 9.88
N ARG A 107 16.02 7.48 10.51
CA ARG A 107 15.07 8.52 10.96
C ARG A 107 14.29 9.13 9.81
N PHE A 108 14.97 9.38 8.68
CA PHE A 108 14.32 9.87 7.46
C PHE A 108 13.28 8.86 6.96
N LEU A 109 13.68 7.60 6.74
CA LEU A 109 12.79 6.53 6.26
C LEU A 109 11.59 6.37 7.19
N ARG A 110 11.83 6.29 8.49
CA ARG A 110 10.78 6.24 9.52
C ARG A 110 9.79 7.40 9.43
N ALA A 111 10.26 8.62 9.17
CA ALA A 111 9.36 9.77 9.00
C ALA A 111 8.50 9.64 7.74
N ARG A 112 9.06 9.07 6.66
CA ARG A 112 8.31 8.77 5.42
C ARG A 112 7.22 7.74 5.65
N GLU A 113 7.47 6.68 6.41
CA GLU A 113 6.45 5.68 6.77
C GLU A 113 5.22 6.30 7.46
N VAL A 114 5.45 7.29 8.34
CA VAL A 114 4.35 8.00 8.99
C VAL A 114 3.54 8.82 7.98
N VAL A 115 4.21 9.46 7.03
CA VAL A 115 3.55 10.23 5.96
C VAL A 115 2.77 9.30 5.03
N HIS A 116 3.35 8.16 4.64
CA HIS A 116 2.69 7.16 3.80
C HIS A 116 1.47 6.56 4.49
N TYR A 117 1.61 6.15 5.76
CA TYR A 117 0.49 5.66 6.57
C TYR A 117 -0.67 6.67 6.62
N GLN A 118 -0.37 7.94 6.89
CA GLN A 118 -1.39 8.99 6.91
C GLN A 118 -2.03 9.20 5.54
N ARG A 119 -1.25 9.10 4.46
CA ARG A 119 -1.74 9.25 3.09
C ARG A 119 -2.68 8.12 2.68
N PHE A 120 -2.35 6.88 3.01
CA PHE A 120 -3.24 5.75 2.79
C PHE A 120 -4.49 5.83 3.65
N GLY A 121 -4.37 6.25 4.92
CA GLY A 121 -5.52 6.50 5.80
C GLY A 121 -6.46 7.58 5.25
N GLU A 122 -5.92 8.66 4.69
CA GLU A 122 -6.70 9.68 3.98
C GLU A 122 -7.42 9.06 2.77
N GLY A 123 -6.71 8.24 1.98
CA GLY A 123 -7.27 7.49 0.86
C GLY A 123 -8.41 6.58 1.26
N LEU A 124 -8.28 5.88 2.39
CA LEU A 124 -9.31 4.99 2.94
C LEU A 124 -10.55 5.77 3.38
N ARG A 125 -10.35 6.90 4.09
CA ARG A 125 -11.44 7.78 4.48
C ARG A 125 -12.19 8.31 3.26
N ILE A 126 -11.50 8.85 2.27
CA ILE A 126 -12.13 9.36 1.02
C ILE A 126 -12.88 8.24 0.28
N THR A 127 -12.33 7.04 0.27
CA THR A 127 -12.95 5.87 -0.36
C THR A 127 -14.25 5.52 0.34
N THR A 128 -14.21 5.36 1.67
CA THR A 128 -15.41 5.05 2.47
C THR A 128 -16.46 6.15 2.41
N ASP A 129 -16.07 7.43 2.42
CA ASP A 129 -16.98 8.58 2.27
C ASP A 129 -17.80 8.54 0.95
N LYS A 130 -17.25 7.90 -0.10
CA LYS A 130 -17.91 7.76 -1.42
C LYS A 130 -18.73 6.48 -1.56
N LEU A 131 -18.65 5.58 -0.60
CA LEU A 131 -19.36 4.31 -0.61
C LEU A 131 -20.70 4.41 0.12
N ASN A 132 -21.54 3.39 -0.05
CA ASN A 132 -22.81 3.31 0.64
C ASN A 132 -22.58 3.07 2.14
N SER A 133 -22.87 4.07 2.97
CA SER A 133 -22.69 4.01 4.42
C SER A 133 -23.53 2.96 5.13
N LYS A 134 -24.56 2.39 4.47
CA LYS A 134 -25.34 1.25 4.99
C LYS A 134 -24.64 -0.08 4.78
N ASN A 135 -23.83 -0.21 3.73
CA ASN A 135 -23.07 -1.43 3.45
C ASN A 135 -21.87 -1.13 2.53
N PHE A 136 -20.70 -0.94 3.14
CA PHE A 136 -19.43 -0.69 2.44
C PHE A 136 -18.94 -1.87 1.61
N TYR A 137 -19.44 -3.08 1.86
CA TYR A 137 -19.00 -4.33 1.26
C TYR A 137 -20.01 -4.93 0.28
N ALA A 138 -21.07 -4.19 -0.04
CA ALA A 138 -22.11 -4.65 -0.96
C ALA A 138 -21.54 -5.00 -2.36
N PHE A 139 -20.46 -4.32 -2.77
CA PHE A 139 -19.79 -4.52 -4.04
C PHE A 139 -18.33 -4.06 -3.94
N ASN A 140 -17.45 -4.58 -4.78
CA ASN A 140 -16.06 -4.12 -4.90
C ASN A 140 -16.04 -2.88 -5.82
N PRO A 141 -15.81 -1.66 -5.30
CA PRO A 141 -15.88 -0.44 -6.10
C PRO A 141 -14.76 -0.30 -7.14
N SER A 142 -13.70 -1.11 -7.05
CA SER A 142 -12.62 -1.17 -8.06
C SER A 142 -13.04 -1.93 -9.32
N PHE A 143 -14.04 -2.82 -9.24
CA PHE A 143 -14.43 -3.71 -10.33
C PHE A 143 -15.93 -3.62 -10.65
N ASP A 144 -16.77 -3.72 -9.64
CA ASP A 144 -18.22 -3.76 -9.77
C ASP A 144 -18.74 -2.35 -10.11
N ARG A 145 -19.04 -2.13 -11.39
CA ARG A 145 -19.70 -0.89 -11.81
C ARG A 145 -21.18 -0.99 -11.48
N CYS A 146 -21.62 -0.18 -10.52
CA CYS A 146 -23.04 0.11 -10.39
C CYS A 146 -23.45 1.10 -11.49
N ASP A 147 -23.54 0.64 -12.75
CA ASP A 147 -23.93 1.46 -13.89
C ASP A 147 -25.44 1.78 -13.83
N LYS A 148 -25.82 2.62 -12.87
CA LYS A 148 -27.16 3.20 -12.77
C LYS A 148 -27.47 4.07 -13.98
N LYS A 149 -26.47 4.78 -14.52
CA LYS A 149 -26.67 5.71 -15.63
C LYS A 149 -27.10 4.96 -16.89
N GLU A 150 -26.36 3.91 -17.25
CA GLU A 150 -26.68 3.09 -18.42
C GLU A 150 -28.00 2.32 -18.27
N LYS A 151 -28.32 1.81 -17.06
CA LYS A 151 -29.59 1.12 -16.79
C LYS A 151 -30.80 2.06 -16.69
N CYS A 152 -30.65 3.27 -16.15
CA CYS A 152 -31.71 4.29 -16.14
C CYS A 152 -31.94 4.85 -17.55
N GLU A 153 -30.87 5.11 -18.31
CA GLU A 153 -30.96 5.63 -19.67
C GLU A 153 -31.67 4.62 -20.59
N LYS A 154 -31.28 3.34 -20.53
CA LYS A 154 -31.96 2.25 -21.26
C LYS A 154 -33.43 2.11 -20.85
N LYS A 155 -33.74 2.12 -19.54
CA LYS A 155 -35.14 2.06 -19.06
C LYS A 155 -35.98 3.29 -19.43
N ALA A 156 -35.39 4.47 -19.48
CA ALA A 156 -36.06 5.70 -19.89
C ALA A 156 -36.37 5.69 -21.40
N GLU A 157 -35.45 5.15 -22.21
CA GLU A 157 -35.63 4.95 -23.65
C GLU A 157 -36.68 3.87 -23.95
N GLU A 158 -36.62 2.71 -23.29
CA GLU A 158 -37.64 1.65 -23.40
C GLU A 158 -39.06 2.13 -23.01
N LYS A 159 -39.16 3.07 -22.07
CA LYS A 159 -40.42 3.66 -21.62
C LYS A 159 -40.85 4.91 -22.39
N GLY A 160 -40.09 5.34 -23.39
CA GLY A 160 -40.39 6.54 -24.19
C GLY A 160 -40.48 7.82 -23.35
N MET A 161 -39.69 7.94 -22.27
CA MET A 161 -39.69 9.14 -21.42
C MET A 161 -39.00 10.31 -22.13
N ASP A 162 -39.63 11.49 -22.06
CA ASP A 162 -39.08 12.74 -22.61
C ASP A 162 -37.80 13.19 -21.88
N ARG A 163 -37.07 14.13 -22.50
CA ARG A 163 -35.77 14.62 -22.01
C ARG A 163 -35.83 15.21 -20.60
N GLU A 164 -36.96 15.80 -20.21
CA GLU A 164 -37.14 16.44 -18.92
C GLU A 164 -37.31 15.40 -17.81
N LYS A 165 -38.11 14.35 -18.06
CA LYS A 165 -38.29 13.21 -17.15
C LYS A 165 -37.06 12.29 -17.06
N LYS A 166 -36.20 12.26 -18.09
CA LYS A 166 -34.90 11.56 -18.06
C LYS A 166 -33.95 12.21 -17.04
N TRP A 167 -33.99 13.54 -16.92
CA TRP A 167 -33.21 14.30 -15.95
C TRP A 167 -33.66 14.06 -14.50
N ASP A 168 -34.96 13.83 -14.27
CA ASP A 168 -35.48 13.48 -12.95
C ASP A 168 -35.07 12.06 -12.50
N CYS A 169 -34.89 11.11 -13.42
CA CYS A 169 -34.27 9.81 -13.11
C CYS A 169 -32.81 9.95 -12.65
N GLU A 170 -32.05 10.87 -13.26
CA GLU A 170 -30.68 11.19 -12.80
C GLU A 170 -30.68 11.77 -11.39
N LYS A 171 -31.69 12.59 -11.04
CA LYS A 171 -31.85 13.16 -9.69
C LYS A 171 -32.41 12.18 -8.64
N MET A 172 -33.20 11.18 -9.04
CA MET A 172 -33.68 10.09 -8.16
C MET A 172 -32.56 9.10 -7.78
N SER A 173 -31.34 9.29 -8.26
CA SER A 173 -30.17 8.48 -7.91
C SER A 173 -29.63 8.77 -6.49
N ASP A 174 -30.51 9.06 -5.53
CA ASP A 174 -30.20 9.03 -4.10
C ASP A 174 -29.37 7.75 -3.82
N PHE A 175 -28.12 7.93 -3.41
CA PHE A 175 -27.24 6.83 -3.00
C PHE A 175 -27.92 5.95 -1.93
N ASN A 176 -28.83 6.53 -1.13
CA ASN A 176 -29.57 5.90 -0.06
C ASN A 176 -30.84 5.12 -0.46
N LYS A 177 -31.28 5.20 -1.73
CA LYS A 177 -32.45 4.48 -2.28
C LYS A 177 -32.05 3.53 -3.41
N MET A 178 -30.89 2.89 -3.29
CA MET A 178 -30.48 1.84 -4.23
C MET A 178 -31.47 0.66 -4.16
N PRO A 179 -32.06 0.20 -5.29
CA PRO A 179 -32.72 -1.09 -5.31
C PRO A 179 -31.69 -2.15 -4.99
N ASP A 180 -32.16 -3.17 -4.30
CA ASP A 180 -31.34 -4.20 -3.69
C ASP A 180 -30.39 -4.85 -4.72
N CYS A 181 -29.12 -4.47 -4.64
CA CYS A 181 -28.05 -5.13 -5.36
C CYS A 181 -27.52 -6.34 -4.56
N ASN A 182 -28.32 -6.90 -3.62
CA ASN A 182 -28.11 -8.21 -2.97
C ASN A 182 -28.14 -9.34 -4.01
N LYS A 183 -27.11 -9.39 -4.84
CA LYS A 183 -26.61 -10.65 -5.38
C LYS A 183 -25.17 -10.80 -4.93
N ARG A 184 -25.03 -11.13 -3.66
CA ARG A 184 -24.16 -12.23 -3.25
C ARG A 184 -25.05 -13.28 -2.61
#